data_AF-A0A8B7DHG5-F1
#
_entry.id   AF-A0A8B7DHG5-F1
#
_cell.length_a   1.000
_cell.length_b   1.000
_cell.length_c   1.000
_cell.angle_alpha   90.00
_cell.angle_beta   90.00
_cell.angle_gamma   90.00
#
_symmetry.space_group_name_H-M   'P 1'
#
loop_
_entity.id
_entity.type
_entity.pdbx_description
1 polymer ?
#
loop_
_entity_poly.entity_id
_entity_poly.type
_entity_poly.pdbx_seq_one_letter_code
_entity_poly.pdbx_strand_id
1 'polypeptide(L)'
;MEGGGNVGWRKWRKCRMEEMEKMEDGGNLGWRKWRKWRMEDGGNVGWRVEEIGYLYDFDLYQGKEIKKKDEYSPHGIGASVVIKMTSTLPENHNFKIFADNYFSSLPLLDELKKRRIWYVGTARLKRLNKCSLPSEKELKKQGRGSFDYRTDTISNNIAVSWIDNKAVTLISSFASIEPINTVRRYDRKTRKYIMVKQPYIVQFYNKNMGGVDKLDMMCSFYKPNLKCHRWYVYIWAHTLLIALSNAWFLYRRDLK
;
A
#
# COMPACT_ATOMS: atom_id res chain seq x y z
N MET A 1 -19.05 -9.29 -20.48
CA MET A 1 -18.05 -10.14 -19.80
C MET A 1 -17.01 -9.21 -19.20
N GLU A 2 -17.14 -8.82 -17.94
CA GLU A 2 -16.16 -7.93 -17.31
C GLU A 2 -15.64 -8.58 -16.03
N GLY A 3 -14.36 -8.94 -16.08
CA GLY A 3 -13.65 -9.60 -14.98
C GLY A 3 -13.33 -8.61 -13.87
N GLY A 4 -13.58 -9.02 -12.63
CA GLY A 4 -13.23 -8.26 -11.44
C GLY A 4 -11.71 -8.02 -11.38
N GLY A 5 -11.31 -6.75 -11.41
CA GLY A 5 -9.92 -6.31 -11.30
C GLY A 5 -9.42 -6.34 -9.85
N ASN A 6 -8.12 -6.62 -9.69
CA ASN A 6 -7.38 -6.53 -8.42
C ASN A 6 -6.79 -5.12 -8.26
N VAL A 7 -6.93 -4.49 -7.08
CA VAL A 7 -6.55 -3.08 -6.85
C VAL A 7 -5.61 -2.93 -5.64
N GLY A 8 -4.48 -2.23 -5.78
CA GLY A 8 -3.44 -2.04 -4.74
C GLY A 8 -3.44 -0.65 -4.05
N TRP A 9 -3.00 -0.55 -2.77
CA TRP A 9 -2.94 0.71 -1.97
C TRP A 9 -1.68 0.86 -1.09
N ARG A 10 -0.92 1.96 -1.17
CA ARG A 10 0.29 2.19 -0.35
C ARG A 10 0.36 3.59 0.29
N LYS A 11 0.93 3.71 1.50
CA LYS A 11 1.19 5.00 2.19
C LYS A 11 2.68 5.35 2.14
N TRP A 12 3.03 6.60 1.82
CA TRP A 12 4.38 7.13 2.01
C TRP A 12 4.63 7.64 3.44
N ARG A 13 5.88 7.57 3.94
CA ARG A 13 6.31 8.17 5.23
C ARG A 13 7.46 9.18 5.06
N LYS A 14 7.26 10.33 5.73
CA LYS A 14 8.14 11.34 6.35
C LYS A 14 9.56 11.54 5.78
N CYS A 15 9.90 12.81 5.48
CA CYS A 15 11.27 13.31 5.43
C CYS A 15 11.45 14.43 6.45
N ARG A 16 12.62 14.47 7.11
CA ARG A 16 13.02 15.48 8.09
C ARG A 16 13.62 16.69 7.34
N MET A 17 13.30 17.91 7.75
CA MET A 17 14.15 19.09 7.50
C MET A 17 15.20 19.13 8.61
N GLU A 18 16.46 19.30 8.26
CA GLU A 18 17.40 20.04 9.09
C GLU A 18 17.41 21.46 8.52
N GLU A 19 17.31 22.45 9.40
CA GLU A 19 17.41 23.88 9.09
C GLU A 19 18.81 24.19 8.53
N MET A 20 18.89 25.05 7.53
CA MET A 20 20.11 25.84 7.29
C MET A 20 19.72 27.28 7.00
N GLU A 21 20.12 28.13 7.95
CA GLU A 21 20.18 29.57 7.84
C GLU A 21 21.41 30.01 7.02
N LYS A 22 21.40 31.26 6.55
CA LYS A 22 22.25 31.92 5.53
C LYS A 22 23.77 31.66 5.58
N MET A 23 24.42 31.76 4.42
CA MET A 23 25.68 32.52 4.27
C MET A 23 25.71 33.30 2.94
N GLU A 24 26.13 34.56 3.06
CA GLU A 24 26.55 35.48 1.99
C GLU A 24 27.96 35.11 1.48
N ASP A 25 28.22 35.53 0.24
CA ASP A 25 29.50 35.73 -0.44
C ASP A 25 30.50 34.58 -0.69
N GLY A 26 30.85 34.45 -1.98
CA GLY A 26 32.22 34.22 -2.44
C GLY A 26 32.85 32.83 -2.26
N GLY A 27 32.91 32.05 -3.35
CA GLY A 27 33.93 31.00 -3.52
C GLY A 27 33.37 29.63 -3.94
N ASN A 28 33.91 29.07 -5.03
CA ASN A 28 33.54 27.76 -5.57
C ASN A 28 33.72 26.62 -4.55
N LEU A 29 32.64 25.91 -4.24
CA LEU A 29 32.66 24.54 -3.69
C LEU A 29 31.47 23.73 -4.24
N GLY A 30 31.76 22.70 -5.02
CA GLY A 30 30.73 21.85 -5.62
C GLY A 30 30.14 20.84 -4.64
N TRP A 31 28.83 20.61 -4.71
CA TRP A 31 28.17 19.43 -4.12
C TRP A 31 27.00 18.94 -4.99
N ARG A 32 27.08 17.68 -5.43
CA ARG A 32 25.92 16.91 -5.91
C ARG A 32 25.37 16.06 -4.75
N LYS A 33 24.07 16.20 -4.45
CA LYS A 33 23.22 15.07 -4.02
C LYS A 33 21.74 15.40 -4.25
N TRP A 34 21.20 14.93 -5.37
CA TRP A 34 19.78 14.98 -5.68
C TRP A 34 19.03 13.81 -5.06
N ARG A 35 17.87 14.12 -4.43
CA ARG A 35 16.57 13.41 -4.49
C ARG A 35 15.80 13.56 -3.18
N LYS A 36 14.78 14.44 -3.14
CA LYS A 36 13.46 14.10 -2.60
C LYS A 36 12.42 15.15 -2.94
N TRP A 37 11.28 14.67 -3.43
CA TRP A 37 10.03 15.44 -3.47
C TRP A 37 9.68 15.95 -2.06
N ARG A 38 9.40 17.25 -1.91
CA ARG A 38 8.95 17.89 -0.66
C ARG A 38 7.74 18.76 -0.98
N MET A 39 6.56 18.39 -0.46
CA MET A 39 5.48 19.35 -0.19
C MET A 39 5.76 19.95 1.18
N GLU A 40 5.65 21.27 1.32
CA GLU A 40 5.98 21.98 2.56
C GLU A 40 5.13 21.52 3.76
N ASP A 41 3.98 20.86 3.52
CA ASP A 41 3.09 20.34 4.57
C ASP A 41 2.97 18.81 4.67
N GLY A 42 3.77 18.02 3.96
CA GLY A 42 3.70 16.55 4.08
C GLY A 42 2.34 15.95 3.69
N GLY A 43 1.78 16.38 2.56
CA GLY A 43 0.61 15.77 1.94
C GLY A 43 0.84 14.28 1.64
N ASN A 44 -0.04 13.42 2.12
CA ASN A 44 -0.12 12.01 1.70
C ASN A 44 -1.06 11.92 0.50
N VAL A 45 -0.75 11.11 -0.52
CA VAL A 45 -1.71 10.85 -1.61
C VAL A 45 -2.13 9.40 -1.52
N GLY A 46 -3.44 9.14 -1.52
CA GLY A 46 -3.99 7.80 -1.70
C GLY A 46 -4.24 7.53 -3.18
N TRP A 47 -4.00 6.30 -3.63
CA TRP A 47 -4.04 5.94 -5.05
C TRP A 47 -4.80 4.63 -5.22
N ARG A 48 -5.76 4.59 -6.14
CA ARG A 48 -6.48 3.37 -6.54
C ARG A 48 -5.93 2.86 -7.87
N VAL A 49 -5.03 1.88 -7.80
CA VAL A 49 -4.29 1.41 -8.98
C VAL A 49 -4.61 -0.06 -9.25
N GLU A 50 -4.83 -0.41 -10.51
CA GLU A 50 -4.93 -1.79 -10.98
C GLU A 50 -3.60 -2.55 -10.79
N GLU A 51 -3.63 -3.88 -10.72
CA GLU A 51 -2.42 -4.72 -10.68
C GLU A 51 -1.41 -4.39 -11.80
N ILE A 52 -1.89 -3.99 -12.99
CA ILE A 52 -1.02 -3.65 -14.12
C ILE A 52 -0.32 -2.28 -14.00
N GLY A 53 -0.79 -1.41 -13.09
CA GLY A 53 -0.27 -0.05 -12.89
C GLY A 53 -1.20 1.06 -13.35
N TYR A 54 -2.37 0.75 -13.91
CA TYR A 54 -3.35 1.77 -14.35
C TYR A 54 -4.00 2.47 -13.16
N LEU A 55 -3.91 3.80 -13.09
CA LEU A 55 -4.55 4.60 -12.04
C LEU A 55 -6.02 4.88 -12.39
N TYR A 56 -6.94 4.50 -11.50
CA TYR A 56 -8.35 4.83 -11.63
C TYR A 56 -8.75 6.09 -10.87
N ASP A 57 -8.21 6.29 -9.67
CA ASP A 57 -8.65 7.35 -8.75
C ASP A 57 -7.51 7.71 -7.79
N PHE A 58 -7.48 8.95 -7.31
CA PHE A 58 -6.51 9.40 -6.31
C PHE A 58 -7.12 10.48 -5.41
N ASP A 59 -6.65 10.53 -4.16
CA ASP A 59 -7.09 11.51 -3.18
C ASP A 59 -5.88 12.21 -2.56
N LEU A 60 -5.84 13.54 -2.70
CA LEU A 60 -4.81 14.39 -2.14
C LEU A 60 -5.16 14.69 -0.68
N TYR A 61 -4.28 14.32 0.26
CA TYR A 61 -4.44 14.71 1.66
C TYR A 61 -4.09 16.19 1.82
N GLN A 62 -5.11 16.98 2.16
CA GLN A 62 -5.02 18.44 2.32
C GLN A 62 -4.63 18.87 3.76
N GLY A 63 -4.07 17.95 4.55
CA GLY A 63 -3.70 18.22 5.94
C GLY A 63 -4.84 17.98 6.93
N LYS A 64 -4.74 18.59 8.11
CA LYS A 64 -5.83 18.62 9.10
C LYS A 64 -6.88 19.62 8.62
N GLU A 65 -7.67 19.28 7.62
CA GLU A 65 -8.97 19.93 7.50
C GLU A 65 -9.76 19.64 8.78
N ILE A 66 -10.43 20.66 9.31
CA ILE A 66 -11.45 20.58 10.36
C ILE A 66 -12.67 19.88 9.76
N LYS A 67 -12.50 18.66 9.24
CA LYS A 67 -13.64 17.80 8.96
C LYS A 67 -14.21 17.46 10.32
N LYS A 68 -15.48 17.80 10.54
CA LYS A 68 -16.22 17.38 11.73
C LYS A 68 -16.00 15.88 11.89
N LYS A 69 -15.80 15.40 13.12
CA LYS A 69 -15.56 13.97 13.42
C LYS A 69 -16.58 13.05 12.71
N ASP A 70 -17.75 13.58 12.41
CA ASP A 70 -18.89 12.94 11.75
C ASP A 70 -18.67 12.62 10.26
N GLU A 71 -17.71 13.24 9.57
CA GLU A 71 -17.37 12.91 8.17
C GLU A 71 -16.36 11.77 8.03
N TYR A 72 -15.62 11.46 9.10
CA TYR A 72 -14.72 10.31 9.08
C TYR A 72 -15.52 9.05 9.36
N SER A 73 -15.22 7.99 8.60
CA SER A 73 -15.73 6.68 8.95
C SER A 73 -15.37 6.37 10.40
N PRO A 74 -16.28 5.73 11.17
CA PRO A 74 -16.00 5.31 12.54
C PRO A 74 -14.78 4.36 12.64
N HIS A 75 -14.28 3.88 11.50
CA HIS A 75 -13.13 2.99 11.37
C HIS A 75 -11.78 3.71 11.21
N GLY A 76 -11.77 5.05 11.26
CA GLY A 76 -10.58 5.90 11.26
C GLY A 76 -10.17 6.47 9.89
N ILE A 77 -9.18 7.36 9.88
CA ILE A 77 -8.76 8.12 8.68
C ILE A 77 -8.36 7.22 7.51
N GLY A 78 -7.55 6.19 7.77
CA GLY A 78 -7.10 5.27 6.71
C GLY A 78 -8.25 4.50 6.07
N ALA A 79 -9.18 4.01 6.88
CA ALA A 79 -10.38 3.33 6.39
C ALA A 79 -11.32 4.28 5.62
N SER A 80 -11.44 5.53 6.07
CA SER A 80 -12.24 6.57 5.39
C SER A 80 -11.76 6.80 3.96
N VAL A 81 -10.44 6.83 3.75
CA VAL A 81 -9.84 6.96 2.40
C VAL A 81 -10.24 5.78 1.51
N VAL A 82 -10.19 4.55 2.02
CA VAL A 82 -10.59 3.35 1.25
C VAL A 82 -12.08 3.38 0.94
N ILE A 83 -12.93 3.74 1.90
CA ILE A 83 -14.38 3.83 1.68
C ILE A 83 -14.69 4.89 0.62
N LYS A 84 -14.09 6.08 0.73
CA LYS A 84 -14.24 7.16 -0.26
C LYS A 84 -13.84 6.69 -1.65
N MET A 85 -12.67 6.11 -1.82
CA MET A 85 -12.22 5.71 -3.16
C MET A 85 -12.88 4.44 -3.68
N THR A 86 -13.60 3.70 -2.85
CA THR A 86 -14.39 2.55 -3.31
C THR A 86 -15.85 2.93 -3.56
N SER A 87 -16.28 4.16 -3.25
CA SER A 87 -17.65 4.61 -3.52
C SER A 87 -17.97 4.65 -5.01
N THR A 88 -16.96 4.88 -5.86
CA THR A 88 -17.08 4.89 -7.32
C THR A 88 -17.04 3.50 -7.95
N LEU A 89 -16.83 2.43 -7.17
CA LEU A 89 -16.90 1.05 -7.69
C LEU A 89 -18.36 0.56 -7.68
N PRO A 90 -18.82 -0.10 -8.74
CA PRO A 90 -20.14 -0.72 -8.73
C PRO A 90 -20.19 -1.87 -7.73
N GLU A 91 -21.30 -1.96 -7.00
CA GLU A 91 -21.48 -2.99 -5.96
C GLU A 91 -21.77 -4.35 -6.58
N ASN A 92 -21.50 -5.43 -5.86
CA ASN A 92 -21.78 -6.82 -6.30
C ASN A 92 -20.95 -7.35 -7.49
N HIS A 93 -19.89 -6.65 -7.88
CA HIS A 93 -18.95 -7.09 -8.94
C HIS A 93 -17.72 -7.85 -8.41
N ASN A 94 -17.69 -8.22 -7.12
CA ASN A 94 -16.61 -9.01 -6.51
C ASN A 94 -15.21 -8.40 -6.65
N PHE A 95 -15.09 -7.07 -6.59
CA PHE A 95 -13.80 -6.39 -6.61
C PHE A 95 -12.91 -6.85 -5.45
N LYS A 96 -11.60 -6.92 -5.70
CA LYS A 96 -10.61 -7.35 -4.70
C LYS A 96 -9.60 -6.23 -4.45
N ILE A 97 -9.51 -5.84 -3.19
CA ILE A 97 -8.66 -4.76 -2.71
C ILE A 97 -7.44 -5.32 -1.97
N PHE A 98 -6.27 -4.76 -2.25
CA PHE A 98 -4.96 -5.11 -1.69
C PHE A 98 -4.33 -3.87 -1.08
N ALA A 99 -4.09 -3.82 0.23
CA ALA A 99 -3.69 -2.58 0.88
C ALA A 99 -2.57 -2.71 1.92
N ASP A 100 -1.81 -1.63 2.09
CA ASP A 100 -0.82 -1.50 3.15
C ASP A 100 -1.47 -1.20 4.51
N ASN A 101 -0.73 -1.49 5.58
CA ASN A 101 -1.12 -1.40 6.98
C ASN A 101 -1.68 -0.07 7.47
N TYR A 102 -1.49 1.01 6.71
CA TYR A 102 -2.07 2.29 7.06
C TYR A 102 -3.59 2.29 6.90
N PHE A 103 -4.07 1.62 5.86
CA PHE A 103 -5.46 1.59 5.42
C PHE A 103 -6.27 0.45 6.02
N SER A 104 -5.62 -0.53 6.65
CA SER A 104 -6.26 -1.75 7.12
C SER A 104 -6.76 -1.66 8.56
N SER A 105 -8.01 -2.09 8.77
CA SER A 105 -8.65 -2.31 10.06
C SER A 105 -9.71 -3.43 9.92
N LEU A 106 -9.99 -4.20 10.98
CA LEU A 106 -11.00 -5.28 10.91
C LEU A 106 -12.41 -4.76 10.58
N PRO A 107 -12.92 -3.67 11.20
CA PRO A 107 -14.25 -3.16 10.86
C PRO A 107 -14.40 -2.72 9.39
N LEU A 108 -13.30 -2.29 8.75
CA LEU A 108 -13.32 -1.97 7.32
C LEU A 108 -13.62 -3.19 6.45
N LEU A 109 -13.13 -4.38 6.83
CA LEU A 109 -13.41 -5.61 6.07
C LEU A 109 -14.91 -5.92 6.09
N ASP A 110 -15.56 -5.71 7.23
CA ASP A 110 -17.00 -5.95 7.39
C ASP A 110 -17.84 -4.97 6.57
N GLU A 111 -17.48 -3.68 6.57
CA GLU A 111 -18.16 -2.68 5.73
C GLU A 111 -18.00 -2.97 4.23
N LEU A 112 -16.80 -3.34 3.78
CA LEU A 112 -16.57 -3.68 2.38
C LEU A 112 -17.31 -4.95 1.97
N LYS A 113 -17.42 -5.94 2.87
CA LYS A 113 -18.19 -7.18 2.63
C LYS A 113 -19.67 -6.90 2.39
N LYS A 114 -20.29 -5.93 3.07
CA LYS A 114 -21.68 -5.54 2.83
C LYS A 114 -21.94 -5.12 1.37
N ARG A 115 -20.93 -4.55 0.72
CA ARG A 115 -20.95 -4.10 -0.69
C ARG A 115 -20.42 -5.15 -1.68
N ARG A 116 -20.15 -6.38 -1.20
CA ARG A 116 -19.46 -7.47 -1.92
C ARG A 116 -18.12 -7.05 -2.52
N ILE A 117 -17.36 -6.27 -1.74
CA ILE A 117 -15.98 -5.91 -2.04
C ILE A 117 -15.07 -6.70 -1.09
N TRP A 118 -14.15 -7.44 -1.69
CA TRP A 118 -13.21 -8.31 -1.00
C TRP A 118 -11.93 -7.56 -0.67
N TYR A 119 -11.27 -7.91 0.44
CA TYR A 119 -10.11 -7.18 0.94
C TYR A 119 -9.01 -8.12 1.43
N VAL A 120 -7.77 -7.78 1.13
CA VAL A 120 -6.54 -8.32 1.71
C VAL A 120 -5.64 -7.13 2.04
N GLY A 121 -5.08 -7.08 3.23
CA GLY A 121 -4.11 -6.04 3.54
C GLY A 121 -3.15 -6.45 4.62
N THR A 122 -1.97 -5.82 4.63
CA THR A 122 -1.10 -5.92 5.80
C THR A 122 -1.73 -5.14 6.94
N ALA A 123 -1.53 -5.55 8.18
CA ALA A 123 -2.08 -4.87 9.34
C ALA A 123 -0.99 -4.66 10.39
N ARG A 124 -1.17 -3.62 11.21
CA ARG A 124 -0.36 -3.50 12.43
C ARG A 124 -1.06 -4.27 13.52
N LEU A 125 -0.35 -5.19 14.17
CA LEU A 125 -0.89 -6.00 15.26
C LEU A 125 -1.58 -5.15 16.35
N LYS A 126 -0.98 -4.00 16.70
CA LYS A 126 -1.54 -3.03 17.66
C LYS A 126 -2.91 -2.44 17.27
N ARG A 127 -3.34 -2.56 16.01
CA ARG A 127 -4.63 -2.06 15.51
C ARG A 127 -5.70 -3.15 15.42
N LEU A 128 -5.31 -4.42 15.59
CA LEU A 128 -6.22 -5.57 15.53
C LEU A 128 -6.79 -5.89 16.92
N ASN A 129 -7.17 -4.85 17.68
CA ASN A 129 -7.62 -4.92 19.08
C ASN A 129 -8.37 -6.23 19.38
N LYS A 130 -7.94 -6.97 20.41
CA LYS A 130 -8.45 -8.30 20.85
C LYS A 130 -7.99 -9.53 20.06
N CYS A 131 -7.27 -9.39 18.94
CA CYS A 131 -6.71 -10.54 18.23
C CYS A 131 -5.40 -11.03 18.88
N SER A 132 -5.45 -12.15 19.61
CA SER A 132 -4.27 -12.80 20.19
C SER A 132 -3.46 -13.55 19.13
N LEU A 133 -2.63 -12.82 18.39
CA LEU A 133 -1.61 -13.38 17.50
C LEU A 133 -0.24 -13.35 18.16
N PRO A 134 0.64 -14.31 17.85
CA PRO A 134 1.93 -14.43 18.48
C PRO A 134 2.81 -13.21 18.20
N SER A 135 3.63 -12.88 19.18
CA SER A 135 4.59 -11.80 19.05
C SER A 135 5.66 -12.15 18.02
N GLU A 136 6.33 -11.12 17.46
CA GLU A 136 7.46 -11.35 16.55
C GLU A 136 8.56 -12.19 17.23
N LYS A 137 8.74 -12.07 18.55
CA LYS A 137 9.71 -12.86 19.31
C LYS A 137 9.34 -14.34 19.36
N GLU A 138 8.08 -14.67 19.59
CA GLU A 138 7.58 -16.06 19.58
C GLU A 138 7.73 -16.69 18.20
N LEU A 139 7.31 -15.98 17.15
CA LEU A 139 7.46 -16.47 15.77
C LEU A 139 8.93 -16.68 15.39
N LYS A 140 9.85 -15.81 15.84
CA LYS A 140 11.29 -16.00 15.61
C LYS A 140 11.82 -17.28 16.26
N LYS A 141 11.30 -17.67 17.43
CA LYS A 141 11.69 -18.92 18.10
C LYS A 141 11.23 -20.15 17.32
N GLN A 142 10.06 -20.07 16.68
CA GLN A 142 9.53 -21.15 15.84
C GLN A 142 10.27 -21.28 14.49
N GLY A 143 11.10 -20.31 14.12
CA GLY A 143 11.88 -20.34 12.90
C GLY A 143 11.27 -19.59 11.71
N ARG A 144 12.07 -19.44 10.65
CA ARG A 144 11.70 -18.69 9.45
C ARG A 144 10.67 -19.47 8.63
N GLY A 145 9.59 -18.81 8.22
CA GLY A 145 8.46 -19.41 7.51
C GLY A 145 7.32 -19.85 8.42
N SER A 146 7.49 -19.74 9.74
CA SER A 146 6.43 -20.03 10.71
C SER A 146 5.31 -19.01 10.62
N PHE A 147 4.09 -19.46 10.90
CA PHE A 147 2.91 -18.62 10.91
C PHE A 147 1.89 -19.11 11.94
N ASP A 148 1.03 -18.20 12.34
CA ASP A 148 -0.16 -18.48 13.15
C ASP A 148 -1.31 -17.61 12.66
N TYR A 149 -2.55 -18.01 12.96
CA TYR A 149 -3.73 -17.34 12.47
C TYR A 149 -4.92 -17.40 13.42
N ARG A 150 -5.81 -16.43 13.28
CA ARG A 150 -7.11 -16.40 13.94
C ARG A 150 -8.16 -16.14 12.87
N THR A 151 -9.29 -16.82 12.99
CA THR A 151 -10.46 -16.61 12.14
C THR A 151 -11.59 -16.16 13.02
N ASP A 152 -12.29 -15.12 12.61
CA ASP A 152 -13.54 -14.71 13.24
C ASP A 152 -14.67 -15.63 12.77
N THR A 153 -15.37 -16.26 13.70
CA THR A 153 -16.45 -17.20 13.42
C THR A 153 -17.71 -16.51 12.89
N ILE A 154 -17.89 -15.21 13.17
CA ILE A 154 -19.08 -14.46 12.76
C ILE A 154 -18.86 -13.89 11.36
N SER A 155 -17.79 -13.09 11.18
CA SER A 155 -17.53 -12.43 9.90
C SER A 155 -16.81 -13.32 8.89
N ASN A 156 -16.25 -14.47 9.29
CA ASN A 156 -15.34 -15.28 8.47
C ASN A 156 -14.14 -14.47 7.93
N ASN A 157 -13.69 -13.47 8.67
CA ASN A 157 -12.45 -12.75 8.38
C ASN A 157 -11.28 -13.49 9.04
N ILE A 158 -10.12 -13.47 8.38
CA ILE A 158 -8.91 -14.13 8.88
C ILE A 158 -7.80 -13.11 9.11
N ALA A 159 -7.07 -13.28 10.21
CA ALA A 159 -5.85 -12.57 10.51
C ALA A 159 -4.70 -13.58 10.61
N VAL A 160 -3.63 -13.37 9.84
CA VAL A 160 -2.48 -14.28 9.74
C VAL A 160 -1.22 -13.51 10.10
N SER A 161 -0.41 -14.07 10.99
CA SER A 161 0.94 -13.57 11.29
C SER A 161 1.95 -14.54 10.71
N TRP A 162 2.82 -14.08 9.81
CA TRP A 162 3.85 -14.89 9.17
C TRP A 162 5.22 -14.24 9.33
N ILE A 163 6.25 -15.04 9.56
CA ILE A 163 7.62 -14.54 9.71
C ILE A 163 8.55 -14.98 8.59
N ASP A 164 9.21 -13.98 7.99
CA ASP A 164 10.38 -14.18 7.15
C ASP A 164 11.61 -13.59 7.86
N ASN A 165 12.11 -12.45 7.40
CA ASN A 165 13.11 -11.67 8.13
C ASN A 165 12.48 -10.84 9.28
N LYS A 166 11.24 -10.41 9.07
CA LYS A 166 10.40 -9.69 10.04
C LYS A 166 9.01 -10.30 10.02
N ALA A 167 8.30 -10.22 11.14
CA ALA A 167 6.91 -10.63 11.18
C ALA A 167 6.04 -9.65 10.37
N VAL A 168 5.14 -10.21 9.58
CA VAL A 168 4.11 -9.48 8.84
C VAL A 168 2.77 -10.04 9.24
N THR A 169 1.86 -9.16 9.65
CA THR A 169 0.47 -9.52 9.88
C THR A 169 -0.35 -9.12 8.66
N LEU A 170 -1.18 -10.03 8.17
CA LEU A 170 -2.14 -9.84 7.09
C LEU A 170 -3.54 -10.06 7.63
N ILE A 171 -4.50 -9.31 7.11
CA ILE A 171 -5.93 -9.56 7.31
C ILE A 171 -6.59 -9.75 5.95
N SER A 172 -7.57 -10.63 5.89
CA SER A 172 -8.38 -10.82 4.69
C SER A 172 -9.82 -11.19 5.01
N SER A 173 -10.72 -10.79 4.11
CA SER A 173 -12.11 -11.20 4.11
C SER A 173 -12.42 -12.42 3.24
N PHE A 174 -11.43 -12.96 2.48
CA PHE A 174 -11.63 -14.07 1.55
C PHE A 174 -10.42 -14.99 1.32
N ALA A 175 -9.19 -14.48 1.44
CA ALA A 175 -7.99 -15.26 1.18
C ALA A 175 -7.58 -16.02 2.44
N SER A 176 -7.40 -17.34 2.33
CA SER A 176 -7.04 -18.22 3.44
C SER A 176 -5.56 -18.61 3.41
N ILE A 177 -5.18 -19.52 4.30
CA ILE A 177 -3.81 -20.03 4.49
C ILE A 177 -3.49 -21.15 3.53
N GLU A 178 -4.50 -21.96 3.21
CA GLU A 178 -4.35 -23.08 2.28
C GLU A 178 -4.55 -22.63 0.83
N PRO A 179 -3.81 -23.23 -0.13
CA PRO A 179 -2.74 -24.20 0.08
C PRO A 179 -1.45 -23.57 0.63
N ILE A 180 -0.73 -24.30 1.49
CA ILE A 180 0.58 -23.84 1.97
C ILE A 180 1.62 -24.08 0.87
N ASN A 181 2.21 -22.99 0.39
CA ASN A 181 3.22 -23.03 -0.64
C ASN A 181 4.63 -22.91 -0.04
N THR A 182 5.64 -23.17 -0.86
CA THR A 182 7.03 -22.90 -0.51
C THR A 182 7.62 -21.86 -1.45
N VAL A 183 8.40 -20.94 -0.91
CA VAL A 183 9.04 -19.87 -1.68
C VAL A 183 10.55 -19.92 -1.46
N ARG A 184 11.30 -19.85 -2.57
CA ARG A 184 12.76 -19.78 -2.54
C ARG A 184 13.19 -18.41 -2.03
N ARG A 185 13.90 -18.37 -0.91
CA ARG A 185 14.42 -17.13 -0.32
C ARG A 185 15.90 -17.24 -0.04
N TYR A 186 16.62 -16.16 -0.30
CA TYR A 186 18.02 -16.06 0.12
C TYR A 186 18.08 -15.86 1.63
N ASP A 187 18.92 -16.64 2.30
CA ASP A 187 19.28 -16.44 3.69
C ASP A 187 20.68 -15.86 3.79
N ARG A 188 20.77 -14.66 4.38
CA ARG A 188 22.04 -13.95 4.53
C ARG A 188 22.97 -14.63 5.53
N LYS A 189 22.44 -15.37 6.51
CA LYS A 189 23.24 -16.05 7.54
C LYS A 189 23.98 -17.25 6.96
N THR A 190 23.24 -18.11 6.24
CA THR A 190 23.80 -19.32 5.62
C THR A 190 24.37 -19.06 4.22
N ARG A 191 24.16 -17.86 3.65
CA ARG A 191 24.54 -17.47 2.28
C ARG A 191 24.02 -18.44 1.21
N LYS A 192 22.88 -19.07 1.47
CA LYS A 192 22.26 -20.05 0.57
C LYS A 192 20.80 -19.71 0.35
N TYR A 193 20.24 -20.27 -0.72
CA TYR A 193 18.81 -20.25 -0.93
C TYR A 193 18.16 -21.37 -0.11
N ILE A 194 17.15 -21.01 0.65
CA ILE A 194 16.33 -21.92 1.44
C ILE A 194 14.88 -21.88 0.95
N MET A 195 14.17 -22.99 1.11
CA MET A 195 12.74 -23.07 0.83
C MET A 195 11.99 -22.73 2.12
N VAL A 196 11.20 -21.65 2.07
CA VAL A 196 10.46 -21.14 3.22
C VAL A 196 8.98 -21.42 3.01
N LYS A 197 8.31 -22.02 4.01
CA LYS A 197 6.85 -22.20 3.98
C LYS A 197 6.15 -20.84 3.97
N GLN A 198 5.15 -20.68 3.11
CA GLN A 198 4.43 -19.45 2.89
C GLN A 198 2.92 -19.75 2.75
N PRO A 199 2.08 -19.23 3.65
CA PRO A 199 0.62 -19.27 3.49
C PRO A 199 0.15 -18.65 2.18
N TYR A 200 -0.92 -19.19 1.60
CA TYR A 200 -1.49 -18.71 0.33
C TYR A 200 -1.79 -17.21 0.36
N ILE A 201 -2.41 -16.69 1.42
CA ILE A 201 -2.68 -15.26 1.61
C ILE A 201 -1.45 -14.37 1.41
N VAL A 202 -0.25 -14.81 1.83
CA VAL A 202 0.97 -14.00 1.70
C VAL A 202 1.43 -13.95 0.24
N GLN A 203 1.38 -15.08 -0.45
CA GLN A 203 1.71 -15.13 -1.87
C GLN A 203 0.71 -14.30 -2.68
N PHE A 204 -0.58 -14.47 -2.37
CA PHE A 204 -1.67 -13.79 -3.04
C PHE A 204 -1.62 -12.27 -2.85
N TYR A 205 -1.30 -11.79 -1.64
CA TYR A 205 -1.05 -10.38 -1.40
C TYR A 205 0.14 -9.85 -2.22
N ASN A 206 1.29 -10.54 -2.18
CA ASN A 206 2.50 -10.09 -2.88
C ASN A 206 2.33 -10.04 -4.40
N LYS A 207 1.52 -10.93 -4.98
CA LYS A 207 1.22 -10.93 -6.42
C LYS A 207 0.50 -9.64 -6.85
N ASN A 208 -0.51 -9.22 -6.08
CA ASN A 208 -1.45 -8.18 -6.50
C ASN A 208 -1.11 -6.76 -6.02
N MET A 209 -0.28 -6.63 -4.97
CA MET A 209 0.06 -5.34 -4.37
C MET A 209 0.93 -4.43 -5.25
N GLY A 210 1.60 -5.00 -6.27
CA GLY A 210 2.64 -4.32 -7.06
C GLY A 210 2.18 -3.21 -8.01
N GLY A 211 0.87 -2.98 -8.18
CA GLY A 211 0.34 -1.99 -9.13
C GLY A 211 0.85 -0.57 -8.89
N VAL A 212 0.80 -0.10 -7.64
CA VAL A 212 1.29 1.23 -7.25
C VAL A 212 2.79 1.39 -7.53
N ASP A 213 3.58 0.36 -7.23
CA ASP A 213 5.03 0.39 -7.45
C ASP A 213 5.38 0.41 -8.95
N LYS A 214 4.58 -0.24 -9.81
CA LYS A 214 4.73 -0.17 -11.28
C LYS A 214 4.47 1.25 -11.80
N LEU A 215 3.40 1.89 -11.33
CA LEU A 215 3.07 3.26 -11.72
C LEU A 215 4.15 4.24 -11.25
N ASP A 216 4.61 4.12 -9.99
CA ASP A 216 5.70 4.95 -9.45
C ASP A 216 6.99 4.77 -10.24
N MET A 217 7.32 3.52 -10.60
CA MET A 217 8.47 3.22 -11.47
C MET A 217 8.34 3.92 -12.83
N MET A 218 7.19 3.83 -13.51
CA MET A 218 6.96 4.50 -14.80
C MET A 218 7.09 6.01 -14.69
N CYS A 219 6.48 6.62 -13.68
CA CYS A 219 6.61 8.05 -13.40
C CYS A 219 8.05 8.46 -13.09
N SER A 220 8.85 7.58 -12.47
CA SER A 220 10.23 7.87 -12.11
C SER A 220 11.18 7.99 -13.31
N PHE A 221 10.92 7.26 -14.40
CA PHE A 221 11.76 7.29 -15.60
C PHE A 221 11.68 8.63 -16.32
N TYR A 222 10.50 9.26 -16.32
CA TYR A 222 10.22 10.48 -17.08
C TYR A 222 10.06 11.71 -16.18
N LYS A 223 10.57 11.64 -14.95
CA LYS A 223 10.40 12.72 -13.97
C LYS A 223 11.02 14.04 -14.49
N PRO A 224 10.22 15.11 -14.65
CA PRO A 224 10.72 16.36 -15.19
C PRO A 224 11.60 17.07 -14.15
N ASN A 225 12.66 17.71 -14.64
CA ASN A 225 13.55 18.52 -13.82
C ASN A 225 12.97 19.94 -13.65
N LEU A 226 11.90 20.04 -12.86
CA LEU A 226 11.24 21.32 -12.58
C LEU A 226 11.93 22.00 -11.41
N LYS A 227 12.39 23.23 -11.62
CA LYS A 227 12.84 24.14 -10.57
C LYS A 227 11.79 25.23 -10.40
N CYS A 228 10.77 24.95 -9.59
CA CYS A 228 9.73 25.91 -9.27
C CYS A 228 9.50 25.97 -7.77
N HIS A 229 9.28 27.17 -7.23
CA HIS A 229 8.88 27.37 -5.84
C HIS A 229 7.39 27.08 -5.61
N ARG A 230 6.58 27.02 -6.67
CA ARG A 230 5.13 26.82 -6.56
C ARG A 230 4.81 25.32 -6.50
N TRP A 231 4.38 24.83 -5.35
CA TRP A 231 4.15 23.41 -5.08
C TRP A 231 3.11 22.76 -6.02
N TYR A 232 2.09 23.50 -6.46
CA TYR A 232 1.03 22.97 -7.33
C TYR A 232 1.52 22.61 -8.74
N VAL A 233 2.58 23.26 -9.23
CA VAL A 233 3.19 22.97 -10.55
C VAL A 233 3.69 21.53 -10.60
N TYR A 234 4.16 21.03 -9.46
CA TYR A 234 4.61 19.67 -9.35
C TYR A 234 3.47 18.65 -9.34
N ILE A 235 2.33 18.98 -8.74
CA ILE A 235 1.13 18.12 -8.81
C ILE A 235 0.69 18.02 -10.26
N TRP A 236 0.57 19.16 -10.95
CA TRP A 236 0.23 19.20 -12.37
C TRP A 236 1.22 18.39 -13.23
N ALA A 237 2.52 18.56 -13.01
CA ALA A 237 3.51 17.79 -13.76
C ALA A 237 3.41 16.29 -13.47
N HIS A 238 3.11 15.92 -12.23
CA HIS A 238 2.94 14.52 -11.85
C HIS A 238 1.67 13.91 -12.46
N THR A 239 0.55 14.65 -12.52
CA THR A 239 -0.67 14.17 -13.17
C THR A 239 -0.48 13.97 -14.67
N LEU A 240 0.34 14.78 -15.34
CA LEU A 240 0.73 14.53 -16.73
C LEU A 240 1.50 13.21 -16.90
N LEU A 241 2.47 12.92 -16.02
CA LEU A 241 3.20 11.64 -16.06
C LEU A 241 2.30 10.43 -15.84
N ILE A 242 1.34 10.56 -14.93
CA ILE A 242 0.33 9.53 -14.68
C ILE A 242 -0.53 9.34 -15.93
N ALA A 243 -1.01 10.42 -16.55
CA ALA A 243 -1.83 10.33 -17.76
C ALA A 243 -1.09 9.63 -18.90
N LEU A 244 0.18 9.97 -19.11
CA LEU A 244 1.05 9.28 -20.07
C LEU A 244 1.25 7.80 -19.73
N SER A 245 1.48 7.49 -18.45
CA SER A 245 1.63 6.10 -17.98
C SER A 245 0.35 5.30 -18.18
N ASN A 246 -0.81 5.87 -17.86
CA ASN A 246 -2.12 5.28 -18.10
C ASN A 246 -2.37 5.03 -19.59
N ALA A 247 -2.07 6.01 -20.45
CA ALA A 247 -2.19 5.86 -21.90
C ALA A 247 -1.30 4.72 -22.42
N TRP A 248 -0.07 4.62 -21.92
CA TRP A 248 0.83 3.51 -22.25
C TRP A 248 0.30 2.15 -21.80
N PHE A 249 -0.26 2.07 -20.58
CA PHE A 249 -0.87 0.82 -20.08
C PHE A 249 -2.09 0.40 -20.90
N LEU A 250 -2.93 1.36 -21.32
CA LEU A 250 -4.08 1.10 -22.20
C LEU A 250 -3.62 0.62 -23.58
N TYR A 251 -2.71 1.35 -24.23
CA TYR A 251 -2.14 0.97 -25.52
C TYR A 251 -1.58 -0.47 -25.50
N ARG A 252 -0.83 -0.81 -24.46
CA ARG A 252 -0.28 -2.15 -24.27
C ARG A 252 -1.32 -3.23 -24.01
N ARG A 253 -2.50 -2.87 -23.49
CA ARG A 253 -3.60 -3.80 -23.26
C ARG A 253 -4.33 -4.08 -24.56
N ASP A 254 -4.54 -3.06 -25.38
CA ASP A 254 -5.31 -3.14 -26.63
C ASP A 254 -4.51 -3.77 -27.78
N LEU A 255 -3.17 -3.76 -27.70
CA LEU A 255 -2.28 -4.46 -28.64
C LEU A 255 -2.26 -5.99 -28.49
N LYS A 256 -2.93 -6.55 -27.47
CA LYS A 256 -3.02 -8.00 -27.24
C LYS A 256 -4.28 -8.58 -27.87
#